data_AF-A0A7J4LVE8-F1
#
_entry.id   AF-A0A7J4LVE8-F1
#
_cell.length_a   1.000
_cell.length_b   1.000
_cell.length_c   1.000
_cell.angle_alpha   90.00
_cell.angle_beta   90.00
_cell.angle_gamma   90.00
#
_symmetry.space_group_name_H-M   'P 1'
#
loop_
_entity.id
_entity.type
_entity.pdbx_description
1 polymer ?
#
loop_
_entity_poly.entity_id
_entity_poly.type
_entity_poly.pdbx_seq_one_letter_code
_entity_poly.pdbx_strand_id
1 'polypeptide(L)'
;LPFYTGFRGALTGKGTLPHLRDDELDSEKAVETAGAVWVPARNMVFLSIGAAFAENFGCELITTGFDREEAATFPDNTVEFIDRFNRALEYGTLSRPVVFAPLKDMDKKDIVRRGIEIHAPLELSWSCYLSGEKPCGSCESCVRRERAFRLAGIEDPLIS
;
A
#
# COMPACT_ATOMS: atom_id res chain seq x y z
N LEU A 1 2.28 -19.46 9.69
CA LEU A 1 1.12 -20.32 10.02
C LEU A 1 0.91 -21.33 8.89
N PRO A 2 0.68 -22.62 9.18
CA PRO A 2 0.65 -23.71 8.19
C PRO A 2 -0.33 -23.47 7.02
N PHE A 3 -1.41 -22.73 7.28
CA PHE A 3 -2.46 -22.43 6.30
C PHE A 3 -2.09 -21.41 5.22
N TYR A 4 -0.99 -20.65 5.38
CA TYR A 4 -0.54 -19.72 4.33
C TYR A 4 0.07 -20.43 3.12
N THR A 5 0.47 -21.70 3.25
CA THR A 5 1.12 -22.46 2.18
C THR A 5 0.21 -22.72 0.97
N GLY A 6 -1.11 -22.56 1.11
CA GLY A 6 -2.09 -22.67 0.02
C GLY A 6 -2.49 -21.34 -0.62
N PHE A 7 -1.97 -20.19 -0.15
CA PHE A 7 -2.33 -18.88 -0.69
C PHE A 7 -1.67 -18.67 -2.05
N ARG A 8 -2.47 -18.35 -3.07
CA ARG A 8 -2.00 -18.08 -4.44
C ARG A 8 -1.79 -16.59 -4.64
N GLY A 9 -0.68 -16.22 -5.28
CA GLY A 9 -0.31 -14.85 -5.60
C GLY A 9 1.19 -14.75 -5.90
N ALA A 10 1.60 -13.81 -6.75
CA ALA A 10 3.00 -13.56 -7.10
C ALA A 10 3.83 -13.05 -5.91
N LEU A 11 3.18 -12.49 -4.89
CA LEU A 11 3.85 -12.01 -3.67
C LEU A 11 3.97 -13.08 -2.56
N THR A 12 3.19 -14.16 -2.61
CA THR A 12 3.16 -15.20 -1.57
C THR A 12 3.54 -16.59 -2.09
N GLY A 13 3.67 -16.77 -3.40
CA GLY A 13 4.01 -18.03 -4.07
C GLY A 13 4.93 -17.83 -5.28
N LYS A 14 5.12 -18.88 -6.11
CA LYS A 14 5.99 -18.87 -7.30
C LYS A 14 5.34 -18.22 -8.55
N GLY A 15 4.50 -17.21 -8.36
CA GLY A 15 3.84 -16.51 -9.48
C GLY A 15 4.78 -15.54 -10.18
N THR A 16 4.54 -15.24 -11.45
CA THR A 16 5.28 -14.22 -12.19
C THR A 16 4.79 -12.83 -11.77
N LEU A 17 5.73 -11.92 -11.48
CA LEU A 17 5.41 -10.53 -11.17
C LEU A 17 4.90 -9.80 -12.43
N PRO A 18 3.94 -8.88 -12.28
CA PRO A 18 3.45 -8.11 -13.41
C PRO A 18 4.50 -7.08 -13.86
N HIS A 19 4.59 -6.93 -15.18
CA HIS A 19 5.37 -5.92 -15.86
C HIS A 19 4.43 -5.15 -16.78
N LEU A 20 4.23 -3.88 -16.46
CA LEU A 20 3.44 -2.94 -17.26
C LEU A 20 4.31 -1.76 -17.64
N ARG A 21 4.07 -1.22 -18.84
CA ARG A 21 4.62 0.07 -19.24
C ARG A 21 3.80 1.21 -18.65
N ASP A 22 4.38 2.41 -18.61
CA ASP A 22 3.73 3.62 -18.07
C ASP A 22 2.35 3.90 -18.70
N ASP A 23 2.22 3.70 -20.02
CA ASP A 23 0.99 3.89 -20.79
C ASP A 23 -0.11 2.86 -20.47
N GLU A 24 0.23 1.76 -19.79
CA GLU A 24 -0.69 0.67 -19.47
C GLU A 24 -1.22 0.74 -18.03
N LEU A 25 -0.67 1.61 -17.16
CA LEU A 25 -0.94 1.62 -15.72
C LEU A 25 -2.39 1.97 -15.33
N ASP A 26 -3.11 2.66 -16.20
CA ASP A 26 -4.51 3.08 -15.99
C ASP A 26 -5.49 2.30 -16.90
N SER A 27 -5.06 1.18 -17.46
CA SER A 27 -5.86 0.37 -18.40
C SER A 27 -6.52 -0.82 -17.69
N GLU A 28 -7.47 -1.48 -18.37
CA GLU A 28 -8.08 -2.74 -17.90
C GLU A 28 -7.01 -3.81 -17.60
N LYS A 29 -5.89 -3.78 -18.34
CA LYS A 29 -4.75 -4.68 -18.11
C LYS A 29 -4.14 -4.51 -16.72
N ALA A 30 -4.13 -3.29 -16.17
CA ALA A 30 -3.67 -3.05 -14.80
C ALA A 30 -4.61 -3.66 -13.75
N VAL A 31 -5.92 -3.64 -14.02
CA VAL A 31 -6.92 -4.29 -13.16
C VAL A 31 -6.75 -5.82 -13.22
N GLU A 32 -6.47 -6.37 -14.41
CA GLU A 32 -6.19 -7.80 -14.56
C GLU A 32 -4.91 -8.23 -13.83
N THR A 33 -3.83 -7.46 -13.92
CA THR A 33 -2.56 -7.78 -13.26
C THR A 33 -2.60 -7.59 -11.75
N ALA A 34 -3.48 -6.73 -11.24
CA ALA A 34 -3.65 -6.52 -9.80
C ALA A 34 -4.04 -7.82 -9.06
N GLY A 35 -4.83 -8.68 -9.69
CA GLY A 35 -5.17 -9.99 -9.14
C GLY A 35 -3.95 -10.89 -8.91
N ALA A 36 -2.87 -10.71 -9.67
CA ALA A 36 -1.63 -11.46 -9.49
C ALA A 36 -0.88 -11.08 -8.21
N VAL A 37 -1.00 -9.85 -7.74
CA VAL A 37 -0.34 -9.34 -6.52
C VAL A 37 -1.29 -9.28 -5.31
N TRP A 38 -2.56 -9.63 -5.50
CA TRP A 38 -3.53 -9.70 -4.42
C TRP A 38 -3.18 -10.78 -3.39
N VAL A 39 -3.27 -10.41 -2.11
CA VAL A 39 -3.15 -11.34 -0.98
C VAL A 39 -4.46 -11.33 -0.21
N PRO A 40 -5.21 -12.44 -0.18
CA PRO A 40 -6.54 -12.48 0.42
C PRO A 40 -6.56 -11.94 1.85
N ALA A 41 -7.43 -10.95 2.08
CA ALA A 41 -7.72 -10.36 3.39
C ALA A 41 -6.50 -9.81 4.16
N ARG A 42 -5.40 -9.49 3.47
CA ARG A 42 -4.15 -9.08 4.10
C ARG A 42 -4.31 -7.86 4.99
N ASN A 43 -4.92 -6.77 4.49
CA ASN A 43 -5.04 -5.55 5.28
C ASN A 43 -5.99 -5.73 6.48
N MET A 44 -7.01 -6.57 6.36
CA MET A 44 -7.89 -6.92 7.48
C MET A 44 -7.11 -7.60 8.60
N VAL A 45 -6.26 -8.59 8.27
CA VAL A 45 -5.41 -9.28 9.24
C VAL A 45 -4.41 -8.32 9.88
N PHE A 46 -3.75 -7.47 9.09
CA PHE A 46 -2.78 -6.50 9.61
C PHE A 46 -3.43 -5.48 10.53
N LEU A 47 -4.61 -4.96 10.19
CA LEU A 47 -5.33 -4.03 11.06
C LEU A 47 -5.79 -4.71 12.35
N SER A 48 -6.24 -5.97 12.31
CA SER A 48 -6.58 -6.71 13.53
C SER A 48 -5.37 -6.90 14.45
N ILE A 49 -4.20 -7.20 13.88
CA ILE A 49 -2.94 -7.27 14.64
C ILE A 49 -2.62 -5.88 15.21
N GLY A 50 -2.63 -4.84 14.38
CA GLY A 50 -2.37 -3.46 14.78
C GLY A 50 -3.28 -2.99 15.91
N ALA A 51 -4.56 -3.37 15.88
CA ALA A 51 -5.53 -3.07 16.93
C ALA A 51 -5.20 -3.76 18.26
N ALA A 52 -4.79 -5.03 18.24
CA ALA A 52 -4.35 -5.72 19.44
C ALA A 52 -3.13 -5.04 20.08
N PHE A 53 -2.16 -4.59 19.27
CA PHE A 53 -1.02 -3.81 19.75
C PHE A 53 -1.47 -2.45 20.30
N ALA A 54 -2.28 -1.72 19.56
CA ALA A 54 -2.75 -0.40 19.97
C ALA A 54 -3.49 -0.46 21.31
N GLU A 55 -4.38 -1.44 21.49
CA GLU A 55 -5.08 -1.65 22.75
C GLU A 55 -4.13 -2.02 23.90
N ASN A 56 -3.23 -2.98 23.69
CA ASN A 56 -2.30 -3.42 24.72
C ASN A 56 -1.38 -2.29 25.21
N PHE A 57 -0.96 -1.40 24.31
CA PHE A 57 -0.05 -0.30 24.61
C PHE A 57 -0.75 1.04 24.86
N GLY A 58 -2.08 1.09 24.82
CA GLY A 58 -2.85 2.32 25.02
C GLY A 58 -2.67 3.36 23.90
N CYS A 59 -2.37 2.93 22.68
CA CYS A 59 -2.29 3.82 21.53
C CYS A 59 -3.70 4.13 21.00
N GLU A 60 -3.95 5.40 20.68
CA GLU A 60 -5.25 5.84 20.15
C GLU A 60 -5.39 5.63 18.65
N LEU A 61 -4.27 5.57 17.92
CA LEU A 61 -4.24 5.56 16.46
C LEU A 61 -3.49 4.37 15.88
N ILE A 62 -4.08 3.78 14.84
CA ILE A 62 -3.44 2.82 13.93
C ILE A 62 -3.26 3.53 12.60
N THR A 63 -2.05 4.01 12.31
CA THR A 63 -1.80 4.78 11.07
C THR A 63 -1.50 3.83 9.91
N THR A 64 -2.18 4.02 8.77
CA THR A 64 -1.93 3.24 7.55
C THR A 64 -1.56 4.12 6.37
N GLY A 65 -0.88 3.53 5.39
CA GLY A 65 -0.51 4.17 4.13
C GLY A 65 -1.49 3.91 2.99
N PHE A 66 -2.77 3.63 3.26
CA PHE A 66 -3.76 3.42 2.19
C PHE A 66 -3.95 4.71 1.39
N ASP A 67 -4.08 4.57 0.07
CA ASP A 67 -4.19 5.68 -0.87
C ASP A 67 -5.31 5.50 -1.91
N ARG A 68 -5.59 6.57 -2.65
CA ARG A 68 -6.70 6.63 -3.62
C ARG A 68 -6.50 5.68 -4.80
N GLU A 69 -5.28 5.56 -5.31
CA GLU A 69 -4.98 4.74 -6.48
C GLU A 69 -5.15 3.25 -6.14
N GLU A 70 -4.63 2.82 -5.00
CA GLU A 70 -4.78 1.43 -4.54
C GLU A 70 -6.27 1.12 -4.23
N ALA A 71 -7.03 2.08 -3.69
CA ALA A 71 -8.46 1.93 -3.43
C ALA A 71 -9.31 1.75 -4.70
N ALA A 72 -8.84 2.20 -5.86
CA ALA A 72 -9.51 1.94 -7.14
C ALA A 72 -9.44 0.46 -7.55
N THR A 73 -8.46 -0.27 -7.02
CA THR A 73 -8.14 -1.65 -7.41
C THR A 73 -8.46 -2.66 -6.30
N PHE A 74 -8.23 -2.28 -5.05
CA PHE A 74 -8.36 -3.16 -3.89
C PHE A 74 -9.40 -2.62 -2.90
N PRO A 75 -10.43 -3.42 -2.56
CA PRO A 75 -11.52 -2.96 -1.71
C PRO A 75 -11.05 -2.64 -0.27
N ASP A 76 -9.96 -3.27 0.18
CA ASP A 76 -9.39 -3.13 1.53
C ASP A 76 -8.46 -1.91 1.70
N ASN A 77 -8.50 -0.97 0.75
CA ASN A 77 -7.85 0.35 0.83
C ASN A 77 -8.88 1.50 0.82
N THR A 78 -10.16 1.20 0.59
CA THR A 78 -11.21 2.22 0.44
C THR A 78 -11.53 2.94 1.75
N VAL A 79 -12.02 4.18 1.65
CA VAL A 79 -12.55 4.94 2.80
C VAL A 79 -13.64 4.16 3.51
N GLU A 80 -14.53 3.51 2.76
CA GLU A 80 -15.61 2.72 3.32
C GLU A 80 -15.11 1.48 4.09
N PHE A 81 -14.04 0.83 3.61
CA PHE A 81 -13.37 -0.23 4.37
C PHE A 81 -12.80 0.29 5.69
N ILE A 82 -12.10 1.44 5.67
CA ILE A 82 -11.55 2.07 6.88
C ILE A 82 -12.67 2.38 7.89
N ASP A 83 -13.76 3.00 7.42
CA ASP A 83 -14.89 3.37 8.27
C ASP A 83 -15.56 2.15 8.89
N ARG A 84 -15.80 1.10 8.09
CA ARG A 84 -16.38 -0.17 8.58
C ARG A 84 -15.45 -0.88 9.56
N PHE A 85 -14.14 -0.84 9.33
CA PHE A 85 -13.17 -1.43 10.25
C PHE A 85 -13.15 -0.66 11.58
N ASN A 86 -13.17 0.68 11.55
CA ASN A 86 -13.32 1.51 12.74
C ASN A 86 -14.59 1.17 13.53
N ARG A 87 -15.72 0.93 12.85
CA ARG A 87 -16.96 0.47 13.51
C ARG A 87 -16.78 -0.90 14.16
N ALA A 88 -16.05 -1.82 13.54
CA ALA A 88 -15.75 -3.10 14.16
C ALA A 88 -14.90 -2.95 15.43
N LEU A 89 -13.94 -2.02 15.45
CA LEU A 89 -13.09 -1.75 16.62
C LEU A 89 -13.89 -1.26 17.83
N GLU A 90 -14.99 -0.55 17.64
CA GLU A 90 -15.89 -0.12 18.73
C GLU A 90 -16.47 -1.29 19.54
N TYR A 91 -16.56 -2.48 18.94
CA TYR A 91 -17.02 -3.72 19.58
C TYR A 91 -15.88 -4.70 19.87
N GLY A 92 -14.81 -4.66 19.07
CA GLY A 92 -13.68 -5.57 19.17
C GLY A 92 -12.62 -5.18 20.20
N THR A 93 -12.68 -3.96 20.72
CA THR A 93 -11.69 -3.42 21.67
C THR A 93 -12.39 -2.59 22.76
N LEU A 94 -11.79 -2.53 23.95
CA LEU A 94 -12.20 -1.67 25.05
C LEU A 94 -11.71 -0.22 24.86
N SER A 95 -10.48 -0.07 24.37
CA SER A 95 -9.81 1.24 24.18
C SER A 95 -10.25 1.98 22.93
N ARG A 96 -10.83 1.28 21.95
CA ARG A 96 -11.38 1.83 20.70
C ARG A 96 -10.36 2.66 19.90
N PRO A 97 -9.18 2.10 19.57
CA PRO A 97 -8.24 2.78 18.70
C PRO A 97 -8.87 3.02 17.32
N VAL A 98 -8.41 4.06 16.64
CA VAL A 98 -8.93 4.49 15.34
C VAL A 98 -7.89 4.27 14.26
N VAL A 99 -8.29 3.62 13.17
CA VAL A 99 -7.53 3.55 11.93
C VAL A 99 -7.52 4.92 11.28
N PHE A 100 -6.32 5.49 11.12
CA PHE A 100 -6.08 6.78 10.50
C PHE A 100 -5.25 6.63 9.22
N ALA A 101 -5.86 6.91 8.07
CA ALA A 101 -5.21 6.86 6.77
C ALA A 101 -5.09 8.27 6.18
N PRO A 102 -3.95 8.99 6.39
CA PRO A 102 -3.80 10.37 5.92
C PRO A 102 -3.69 10.48 4.40
N LEU A 103 -3.33 9.39 3.70
CA LEU A 103 -3.10 9.38 2.25
C LEU A 103 -4.30 8.89 1.45
N LYS A 104 -5.40 8.47 2.10
CA LYS A 104 -6.55 7.78 1.48
C LYS A 104 -7.20 8.54 0.32
N ASP A 105 -7.05 9.87 0.29
CA ASP A 105 -7.62 10.76 -0.71
C ASP A 105 -6.57 11.28 -1.72
N MET A 106 -5.31 10.83 -1.64
CA MET A 106 -4.19 11.30 -2.47
C MET A 106 -3.81 10.28 -3.55
N ASP A 107 -3.47 10.79 -4.73
CA ASP A 107 -2.76 10.02 -5.77
C ASP A 107 -1.25 10.01 -5.47
N LYS A 108 -0.49 9.11 -6.10
CA LYS A 108 0.94 8.93 -5.81
C LYS A 108 1.77 10.19 -6.08
N LYS A 109 1.42 10.99 -7.09
CA LYS A 109 2.08 12.30 -7.35
C LYS A 109 1.90 13.27 -6.18
N ASP A 110 0.74 13.24 -5.52
CA ASP A 110 0.43 14.15 -4.41
C ASP A 110 1.05 13.63 -3.12
N ILE A 111 1.15 12.30 -2.96
CA ILE A 111 1.95 11.66 -1.90
C ILE A 111 3.42 12.05 -2.02
N VAL A 112 4.00 12.05 -3.23
CA VAL A 112 5.39 12.52 -3.46
C VAL A 112 5.54 13.97 -3.02
N ARG A 113 4.66 14.87 -3.48
CA ARG A 113 4.69 16.29 -3.09
C ARG A 113 4.57 16.46 -1.58
N ARG A 114 3.65 15.73 -0.95
CA ARG A 114 3.45 15.76 0.50
C ARG A 114 4.68 15.27 1.24
N GLY A 115 5.32 14.22 0.76
CA GLY A 115 6.56 13.69 1.31
C GLY A 115 7.69 14.72 1.31
N ILE A 116 7.86 15.46 0.20
CA ILE A 116 8.83 16.54 0.11
C ILE A 116 8.49 17.70 1.06
N GLU A 117 7.21 18.10 1.10
CA GLU A 117 6.73 19.20 1.96
C GLU A 117 7.03 18.95 3.44
N ILE A 118 6.91 17.70 3.91
CA ILE A 118 7.18 17.32 5.30
C ILE A 118 8.61 16.85 5.55
N HIS A 119 9.50 16.94 4.55
CA HIS A 119 10.87 16.43 4.62
C HIS A 119 10.94 14.94 4.99
N ALA A 120 10.02 14.12 4.45
CA ALA A 120 10.09 12.68 4.60
C ALA A 120 11.36 12.13 3.92
N PRO A 121 12.05 11.14 4.51
CA PRO A 121 13.27 10.56 3.95
C PRO A 121 12.96 9.60 2.79
N LEU A 122 12.51 10.13 1.66
CA LEU A 122 12.08 9.35 0.50
C LEU A 122 13.23 8.55 -0.16
N GLU A 123 14.47 8.94 0.08
CA GLU A 123 15.71 8.24 -0.28
C GLU A 123 15.88 6.90 0.47
N LEU A 124 15.20 6.72 1.61
CA LEU A 124 15.21 5.48 2.39
C LEU A 124 14.00 4.58 2.11
N SER A 125 13.08 5.03 1.26
CA SER A 125 11.87 4.26 0.93
C SER A 125 12.15 3.19 -0.13
N TRP A 126 11.34 2.12 -0.18
CA TRP A 126 11.52 1.05 -1.16
C TRP A 126 10.17 0.57 -1.70
N SER A 127 9.94 0.80 -2.99
CA SER A 127 8.70 0.37 -3.68
C SER A 127 8.88 -0.92 -4.48
N CYS A 128 10.11 -1.24 -4.91
CA CYS A 128 10.39 -2.35 -5.81
C CYS A 128 9.96 -3.71 -5.21
N TYR A 129 9.27 -4.53 -6.01
CA TYR A 129 8.87 -5.89 -5.60
C TYR A 129 10.05 -6.84 -5.39
N LEU A 130 11.19 -6.53 -6.01
CA LEU A 130 12.43 -7.28 -5.86
C LEU A 130 13.32 -6.59 -4.83
N SER A 131 14.07 -7.40 -4.08
CA SER A 131 15.18 -6.92 -3.27
C SER A 131 16.45 -6.79 -4.12
N GLY A 132 17.37 -5.93 -3.69
CA GLY A 132 18.65 -5.70 -4.34
C GLY A 132 19.33 -4.47 -3.76
N GLU A 133 20.46 -4.06 -4.34
CA GLU A 133 21.13 -2.82 -3.96
C GLU A 133 20.41 -1.58 -4.50
N LYS A 134 19.70 -1.71 -5.63
CA LYS A 134 18.89 -0.65 -6.26
C LYS A 134 17.55 -1.22 -6.74
N PRO A 135 16.49 -0.37 -6.85
CA PRO A 135 15.23 -0.76 -7.48
C PRO A 135 15.46 -1.33 -8.90
N CYS A 136 14.69 -2.35 -9.29
CA CYS A 136 14.91 -3.02 -10.58
C CYS A 136 14.51 -2.19 -11.81
N GLY A 137 13.82 -1.07 -11.62
CA GLY A 137 13.39 -0.13 -12.68
C GLY A 137 12.33 -0.67 -13.66
N SER A 138 11.88 -1.91 -13.53
CA SER A 138 11.06 -2.58 -14.55
C SER A 138 9.82 -3.32 -14.05
N CYS A 139 9.69 -3.56 -12.73
CA CYS A 139 8.45 -4.10 -12.16
C CYS A 139 7.38 -3.01 -12.08
N GLU A 140 6.10 -3.41 -12.06
CA GLU A 140 4.98 -2.47 -12.03
C GLU A 140 5.12 -1.40 -10.94
N SER A 141 5.56 -1.77 -9.73
CA SER A 141 5.76 -0.82 -8.64
C SER A 141 6.89 0.19 -8.90
N CYS A 142 7.97 -0.21 -9.57
CA CYS A 142 9.03 0.73 -9.98
C CYS A 142 8.50 1.75 -11.00
N VAL A 143 7.76 1.27 -12.00
CA VAL A 143 7.17 2.14 -13.04
C VAL A 143 6.17 3.12 -12.43
N ARG A 144 5.34 2.67 -11.46
CA ARG A 144 4.43 3.55 -10.70
C ARG A 144 5.18 4.62 -9.89
N ARG A 145 6.29 4.26 -9.24
CA ARG A 145 7.13 5.22 -8.51
C ARG A 145 7.73 6.28 -9.45
N GLU A 146 8.36 5.83 -10.53
CA GLU A 146 8.95 6.74 -11.53
C GLU A 146 7.91 7.70 -12.10
N ARG A 147 6.72 7.19 -12.47
CA ARG A 147 5.59 8.00 -12.91
C ARG A 147 5.19 9.04 -11.86
N ALA A 148 5.09 8.65 -10.59
CA ALA A 148 4.68 9.55 -9.52
C ALA A 148 5.64 10.74 -9.36
N PHE A 149 6.95 10.49 -9.30
CA PHE A 149 7.98 11.53 -9.21
C PHE A 149 7.99 12.43 -10.46
N ARG A 150 7.92 11.82 -11.66
CA ARG A 150 7.83 12.55 -12.93
C ARG A 150 6.61 13.47 -13.00
N LEU A 151 5.42 13.00 -12.63
CA LEU A 151 4.19 13.79 -12.59
C LEU A 151 4.19 14.85 -11.48
N ALA A 152 4.94 14.61 -10.41
CA ALA A 152 5.14 15.58 -9.35
C ALA A 152 6.12 16.71 -9.77
N GLY A 153 6.94 16.48 -10.81
CA GLY A 153 7.99 17.40 -11.24
C GLY A 153 9.19 17.40 -10.30
N ILE A 154 9.42 16.28 -9.60
CA ILE A 154 10.44 16.13 -8.56
C ILE A 154 11.37 14.98 -8.96
N GLU A 155 12.67 15.15 -8.76
CA GLU A 155 13.66 14.09 -8.96
C GLU A 155 13.58 13.06 -7.82
N ASP A 156 13.64 11.76 -8.15
CA ASP A 156 13.50 10.69 -7.16
C ASP A 156 14.83 10.48 -6.40
N PRO A 157 14.89 10.83 -5.09
CA PRO A 157 16.14 10.85 -4.34
C PRO A 157 16.69 9.44 -4.02
N LEU A 158 15.92 8.38 -4.30
CA LEU A 158 16.40 6.99 -4.19
C LEU A 158 17.18 6.54 -5.44
N ILE A 159 16.82 7.09 -6.60
CA ILE A 159 17.31 6.63 -7.91
C ILE A 159 18.37 7.59 -8.48
N SER A 160 18.24 8.89 -8.18
CA SER A 160 19.19 9.94 -8.56
C SER A 160 20.55 9.83 -7.90
#